data_AF-A0A3D3ZHY6-F1
#
_entry.id   AF-A0A3D3ZHY6-F1
#
_cell.length_a   1.000
_cell.length_b   1.000
_cell.length_c   1.000
_cell.angle_alpha   90.00
_cell.angle_beta   90.00
_cell.angle_gamma   90.00
#
_symmetry.space_group_name_H-M   'P 1'
#
loop_
_entity.id
_entity.type
_entity.pdbx_description
1 polymer ?
#
loop_
_entity_poly.entity_id
_entity_poly.type
_entity_poly.pdbx_seq_one_letter_code
_entity_poly.pdbx_strand_id
1 'polypeptide(L)'
;HGYQHVHSGQCEIVVAGATQRIDFSDTEQEPGFVFLGLAANGMRWCKHVAVDSLRLQRLLLKTSELWPDEASTTASITESILERLQPLCNEETMVQLYLEGQLTRGQYHQLDLNQIRRYGEEHCFALAIDDSSLVILPELEALSAETGERFSPREELMTLVDEWIDAARDEREKKALRSTREDLLAAMDEVKRR
;
A
#
# COMPACT_ATOMS: atom_id res chain seq x y z
N HIS A 1 3.61 11.06 -24.39
CA HIS A 1 2.70 11.16 -25.55
C HIS A 1 1.94 12.49 -25.53
N GLY A 2 2.68 13.58 -25.42
CA GLY A 2 2.11 14.91 -25.25
C GLY A 2 1.91 15.66 -26.57
N TYR A 3 0.91 16.55 -26.64
CA TYR A 3 0.81 17.52 -27.73
C TYR A 3 2.04 18.44 -27.74
N GLN A 4 2.69 18.53 -28.89
CA GLN A 4 3.81 19.44 -29.12
C GLN A 4 3.72 20.01 -30.54
N HIS A 5 4.04 21.29 -30.66
CA HIS A 5 4.10 21.97 -31.94
C HIS A 5 5.41 22.75 -32.01
N VAL A 6 6.30 22.33 -32.91
CA VAL A 6 7.66 22.83 -33.02
C VAL A 6 7.97 23.17 -34.46
N HIS A 7 8.49 24.38 -34.67
CA HIS A 7 8.98 24.81 -35.97
C HIS A 7 10.48 24.51 -36.09
N SER A 8 10.89 23.83 -37.17
CA SER A 8 12.30 23.50 -37.44
C SER A 8 12.66 23.79 -38.89
N GLY A 9 13.38 24.90 -39.11
CA GLY A 9 13.82 25.34 -40.43
C GLY A 9 12.66 25.76 -41.34
N GLN A 10 12.31 24.93 -42.31
CA GLN A 10 11.14 25.11 -43.19
C GLN A 10 10.03 24.09 -42.91
N CYS A 11 10.18 23.30 -41.84
CA CYS A 11 9.27 22.22 -41.50
C CYS A 11 8.52 22.53 -40.20
N GLU A 12 7.24 22.21 -40.19
CA GLU A 12 6.41 22.21 -38.99
C GLU A 12 6.32 20.77 -38.47
N ILE A 13 6.68 20.57 -37.22
CA ILE A 13 6.61 19.27 -36.54
C ILE A 13 5.45 19.35 -35.54
N VAL A 14 4.43 18.55 -35.77
CA VAL A 14 3.25 18.46 -34.90
C VAL A 14 3.16 17.06 -34.33
N VAL A 15 3.29 16.95 -33.02
CA VAL A 15 2.96 15.75 -32.25
C VAL A 15 1.55 15.95 -31.72
N ALA A 16 0.59 15.16 -32.19
CA ALA A 16 -0.81 15.34 -31.82
C ALA A 16 -1.12 15.02 -30.35
N GLY A 17 -0.28 14.23 -29.71
CA GLY A 17 -0.54 13.68 -28.38
C GLY A 17 -1.41 12.41 -28.42
N ALA A 18 -1.82 11.93 -27.26
CA ALA A 18 -2.73 10.81 -27.12
C ALA A 18 -4.19 11.30 -27.08
N THR A 19 -5.12 10.48 -27.59
CA THR A 19 -6.56 10.74 -27.48
C THR A 19 -7.16 10.22 -26.17
N GLN A 20 -6.40 9.43 -25.41
CA GLN A 20 -6.74 8.91 -24.09
C GLN A 20 -5.51 8.92 -23.19
N ARG A 21 -5.71 8.97 -21.86
CA ARG A 21 -4.63 8.75 -20.90
C ARG A 21 -4.34 7.26 -20.80
N ILE A 22 -3.05 6.91 -20.84
CA ILE A 22 -2.59 5.50 -20.89
C ILE A 22 -2.01 5.08 -19.53
N ASP A 23 -1.57 6.03 -18.73
CA ASP A 23 -0.95 5.80 -17.43
C ASP A 23 -1.38 6.87 -16.40
N PHE A 24 -1.07 6.61 -15.13
CA PHE A 24 -1.30 7.54 -14.03
C PHE A 24 -0.18 8.57 -13.88
N SER A 25 0.61 8.81 -14.94
CA SER A 25 1.61 9.87 -14.90
C SER A 25 0.90 11.22 -14.98
N ASP A 26 1.39 12.18 -14.21
CA ASP A 26 0.79 13.50 -14.15
C ASP A 26 1.24 14.29 -15.38
N THR A 27 0.49 14.13 -16.47
CA THR A 27 0.67 14.95 -17.67
C THR A 27 -0.27 16.14 -17.60
N GLU A 28 0.30 17.34 -17.55
CA GLU A 28 -0.45 18.61 -17.67
C GLU A 28 -1.19 18.76 -19.00
N GLN A 29 -0.89 17.90 -19.98
CA GLN A 29 -1.45 18.00 -21.32
C GLN A 29 -2.75 17.20 -21.45
N GLU A 30 -3.76 17.87 -21.98
CA GLU A 30 -5.07 17.29 -22.24
C GLU A 30 -5.03 16.34 -23.44
N PRO A 31 -5.66 15.16 -23.35
CA PRO A 31 -5.85 14.30 -24.50
C PRO A 31 -6.66 14.97 -25.59
N GLY A 32 -6.35 14.65 -26.84
CA GLY A 32 -6.98 15.31 -27.97
C GLY A 32 -6.40 14.90 -29.30
N PHE A 33 -6.72 15.71 -30.30
CA PHE A 33 -6.19 15.58 -31.65
C PHE A 33 -5.91 16.95 -32.22
N VAL A 34 -5.22 17.00 -33.35
CA VAL A 34 -4.92 18.26 -34.02
C VAL A 34 -5.78 18.40 -35.27
N PHE A 35 -6.45 19.53 -35.38
CA PHE A 35 -7.08 20.00 -36.59
C PHE A 35 -6.10 20.93 -37.32
N LEU A 36 -5.82 20.64 -38.59
CA LEU A 36 -4.84 21.36 -39.40
C LEU A 36 -5.50 21.96 -40.65
N GLY A 37 -5.17 23.20 -40.95
CA GLY A 37 -5.47 23.83 -42.23
C GLY A 37 -4.21 23.94 -43.06
N LEU A 38 -4.19 23.32 -44.25
CA LEU A 38 -3.06 23.38 -45.18
C LEU A 38 -3.42 24.19 -46.42
N ALA A 39 -2.44 24.88 -46.99
CA ALA A 39 -2.52 25.56 -48.28
C ALA A 39 -1.26 25.26 -49.11
N ALA A 40 -1.26 25.68 -50.38
CA ALA A 40 -0.13 25.48 -51.29
C ALA A 40 1.20 26.10 -50.78
N ASN A 41 1.13 27.09 -49.89
CA ASN A 41 2.28 27.75 -49.28
C ASN A 41 2.60 27.25 -47.86
N GLY A 42 2.00 26.12 -47.43
CA GLY A 42 2.24 25.51 -46.13
C GLY A 42 1.03 25.59 -45.18
N MET A 43 1.30 25.47 -43.89
CA MET A 43 0.27 25.40 -42.85
C MET A 43 -0.34 26.78 -42.60
N ARG A 44 -1.68 26.86 -42.62
CA ARG A 44 -2.47 28.07 -42.35
C ARG A 44 -2.79 28.22 -40.88
N TRP A 45 -3.11 27.12 -40.22
CA TRP A 45 -3.40 27.06 -38.80
C TRP A 45 -3.26 25.62 -38.30
N CYS A 46 -2.93 25.51 -37.02
CA CYS A 46 -2.82 24.28 -36.28
C CYS A 46 -3.52 24.49 -34.94
N LYS A 47 -4.55 23.68 -34.66
CA LYS A 47 -5.34 23.79 -33.43
C LYS A 47 -5.43 22.41 -32.79
N HIS A 48 -4.99 22.32 -31.54
CA HIS A 48 -5.30 21.19 -30.69
C HIS A 48 -6.77 21.27 -30.24
N VAL A 49 -7.49 20.17 -30.40
CA VAL A 49 -8.87 19.99 -29.98
C VAL A 49 -8.88 18.92 -28.89
N ALA A 50 -9.13 19.36 -27.66
CA ALA A 50 -9.24 18.46 -26.52
C ALA A 50 -10.47 17.55 -26.68
N VAL A 51 -10.37 16.33 -26.15
CA VAL A 51 -11.48 15.37 -26.11
C VAL A 51 -11.73 14.94 -24.68
N ASP A 52 -13.00 14.66 -24.37
CA ASP A 52 -13.36 14.08 -23.09
C ASP A 52 -12.68 12.71 -22.95
N SER A 53 -12.03 12.49 -21.82
CA SER A 53 -11.29 11.27 -21.53
C SER A 53 -11.43 10.89 -20.08
N LEU A 54 -11.34 9.58 -19.80
CA LEU A 54 -11.36 9.05 -18.44
C LEU A 54 -10.25 9.73 -17.63
N ARG A 55 -10.61 10.26 -16.47
CA ARG A 55 -9.64 10.92 -15.59
C ARG A 55 -8.86 9.85 -14.83
N LEU A 56 -7.54 9.87 -14.96
CA LEU A 56 -6.63 8.99 -14.22
C LEU A 56 -6.00 9.79 -13.09
N GLN A 57 -6.13 9.34 -11.85
CA GLN A 57 -5.55 9.99 -10.68
C GLN A 57 -4.74 9.02 -9.85
N ARG A 58 -3.63 9.48 -9.28
CA ARG A 58 -2.79 8.70 -8.37
C ARG A 58 -2.76 9.35 -7.00
N LEU A 59 -3.04 8.56 -5.97
CA LEU A 59 -2.75 8.90 -4.59
C LEU A 59 -1.50 8.13 -4.15
N LEU A 60 -0.40 8.85 -3.98
CA LEU A 60 0.83 8.29 -3.38
C LEU A 60 0.74 8.45 -1.86
N LEU A 61 0.81 7.34 -1.12
CA LEU A 61 0.92 7.36 0.34
C LEU A 61 2.20 6.66 0.78
N LYS A 62 3.04 7.40 1.49
CA LYS A 62 4.22 6.83 2.13
C LYS A 62 3.84 6.23 3.47
N THR A 63 4.41 5.08 3.80
CA THR A 63 4.12 4.40 5.07
C THR A 63 4.50 5.26 6.28
N SER A 64 5.56 6.05 6.19
CA SER A 64 5.96 7.02 7.23
C SER A 64 4.93 8.12 7.49
N GLU A 65 4.04 8.42 6.54
CA GLU A 65 2.96 9.40 6.70
C GLU A 65 1.70 8.80 7.34
N LEU A 66 1.56 7.48 7.26
CA LEU A 66 0.42 6.74 7.79
C LEU A 66 0.66 6.40 9.27
N TRP A 67 1.90 6.10 9.65
CA TRP A 67 2.29 5.85 11.05
C TRP A 67 3.31 6.90 11.53
N PRO A 68 2.88 8.11 11.89
CA PRO A 68 3.77 9.08 12.51
C PRO A 68 4.24 8.57 13.88
N ASP A 69 5.54 8.68 14.18
CA ASP A 69 6.19 8.19 15.41
C ASP A 69 5.59 8.74 16.72
N GLU A 70 4.81 9.82 16.65
CA GLU A 70 4.12 10.41 17.78
C GLU A 70 2.67 10.79 17.45
N ALA A 71 1.74 9.84 17.51
CA ALA A 71 0.38 10.11 17.98
C ALA A 71 -0.46 8.84 18.05
N SER A 72 -1.07 8.64 19.21
CA SER A 72 -2.29 7.87 19.40
C SER A 72 -3.43 8.52 18.60
N THR A 73 -3.50 8.27 17.29
CA THR A 73 -4.68 8.61 16.50
C THR A 73 -5.78 7.60 16.81
N THR A 74 -6.90 8.08 17.35
CA THR A 74 -8.12 7.27 17.58
C THR A 74 -8.81 6.84 16.29
N ALA A 75 -8.47 7.45 15.15
CA ALA A 75 -8.95 7.07 13.83
C ALA A 75 -8.15 5.88 13.31
N SER A 76 -8.84 4.94 12.66
CA SER A 76 -8.17 3.83 12.00
C SER A 76 -7.32 4.35 10.83
N ILE A 77 -6.16 3.72 10.59
CA ILE A 77 -5.31 4.06 9.44
C ILE A 77 -6.10 3.96 8.13
N THR A 78 -7.00 2.98 8.03
CA THR A 78 -7.89 2.83 6.88
C THR A 78 -8.77 4.05 6.67
N GLU A 79 -9.42 4.59 7.71
CA GLU A 79 -10.22 5.82 7.60
C GLU A 79 -9.39 7.01 7.09
N SER A 80 -8.16 7.17 7.58
CA SER A 80 -7.26 8.22 7.11
C SER A 80 -6.91 8.06 5.62
N ILE A 81 -6.80 6.83 5.11
CA ILE A 81 -6.61 6.58 3.67
C ILE A 81 -7.88 6.95 2.89
N LEU A 82 -9.05 6.56 3.40
CA LEU A 82 -10.34 6.85 2.75
C LEU A 82 -10.61 8.35 2.64
N GLU A 83 -10.31 9.12 3.68
CA GLU A 83 -10.44 10.60 3.67
C GLU A 83 -9.57 11.24 2.57
N ARG A 84 -8.35 10.71 2.35
CA ARG A 84 -7.45 11.18 1.29
C ARG A 84 -7.88 10.73 -0.11
N LEU A 85 -8.55 9.57 -0.21
CA LEU A 85 -9.11 9.08 -1.48
C LEU A 85 -10.36 9.85 -1.91
N GLN A 86 -11.21 10.24 -0.96
CA GLN A 86 -12.49 10.90 -1.21
C GLN A 86 -12.44 12.04 -2.26
N PRO A 87 -11.53 13.03 -2.19
CA PRO A 87 -11.50 14.12 -3.16
C PRO A 87 -11.12 13.69 -4.59
N LEU A 88 -10.53 12.50 -4.75
CA LEU A 88 -10.07 11.95 -6.03
C LEU A 88 -11.13 11.07 -6.70
N CYS A 89 -12.12 10.62 -5.93
CA CYS A 89 -13.14 9.67 -6.37
C CYS A 89 -14.38 10.37 -6.94
N ASN A 90 -14.73 10.01 -8.18
CA ASN A 90 -16.01 10.24 -8.84
C ASN A 90 -16.27 9.16 -9.91
N GLU A 91 -17.50 9.11 -10.42
CA GLU A 91 -17.98 8.11 -11.38
C GLU A 91 -17.19 8.06 -12.71
N GLU A 92 -16.41 9.10 -13.05
CA GLU A 92 -15.62 9.21 -14.28
C GLU A 92 -14.10 9.14 -14.04
N THR A 93 -13.68 8.81 -12.82
CA THR A 93 -12.26 8.69 -12.44
C THR A 93 -11.86 7.25 -12.20
N MET A 94 -10.73 6.85 -12.79
CA MET A 94 -9.97 5.71 -12.34
C MET A 94 -8.85 6.20 -11.41
N VAL A 95 -8.79 5.64 -10.21
CA VAL A 95 -7.86 6.04 -9.16
C VAL A 95 -6.86 4.91 -8.91
N GLN A 96 -5.58 5.26 -8.74
CA GLN A 96 -4.55 4.35 -8.25
C GLN A 96 -4.13 4.80 -6.85
N LEU A 97 -4.35 3.95 -5.85
CA LEU A 97 -3.71 4.06 -4.54
C LEU A 97 -2.34 3.39 -4.63
N TYR A 98 -1.26 4.17 -4.51
CA TYR A 98 0.11 3.69 -4.54
C TYR A 98 0.71 3.77 -3.14
N LEU A 99 1.05 2.62 -2.57
CA LEU A 99 1.63 2.50 -1.23
C LEU A 99 3.15 2.30 -1.35
N GLU A 100 3.92 3.17 -0.70
CA GLU A 100 5.38 3.17 -0.79
C GLU A 100 6.04 3.16 0.59
N GLY A 101 7.01 2.27 0.80
CA GLY A 101 7.88 2.31 1.97
C GLY A 101 7.92 1.01 2.75
N GLN A 102 8.35 1.11 4.01
CA GLN A 102 8.53 -0.03 4.90
C GLN A 102 7.37 -0.15 5.89
N LEU A 103 6.90 -1.37 6.11
CA LEU A 103 5.87 -1.70 7.10
C LEU A 103 6.28 -2.91 7.92
N THR A 104 5.96 -2.89 9.21
CA THR A 104 5.91 -4.12 10.00
C THR A 104 4.68 -4.93 9.62
N ARG A 105 4.68 -6.23 9.97
CA ARG A 105 3.52 -7.09 9.78
C ARG A 105 2.29 -6.60 10.56
N GLY A 106 2.49 -6.09 11.77
CA GLY A 106 1.45 -5.46 12.58
C GLY A 106 0.80 -4.25 11.87
N GLN A 107 1.60 -3.36 11.29
CA GLN A 107 1.10 -2.21 10.53
C GLN A 107 0.34 -2.66 9.26
N TYR A 108 0.85 -3.66 8.54
CA TYR A 108 0.16 -4.20 7.38
C TYR A 108 -1.23 -4.76 7.73
N HIS A 109 -1.37 -5.44 8.88
CA HIS A 109 -2.66 -5.96 9.34
C HIS A 109 -3.66 -4.87 9.77
N GLN A 110 -3.20 -3.65 10.07
CA GLN A 110 -4.08 -2.52 10.35
C GLN A 110 -4.72 -1.95 9.07
N LEU A 111 -4.17 -2.27 7.89
CA LEU A 111 -4.74 -1.87 6.61
C LEU A 111 -5.86 -2.82 6.22
N ASP A 112 -7.10 -2.34 6.25
CA ASP A 112 -8.21 -3.08 5.65
C ASP A 112 -8.30 -2.78 4.15
N LEU A 113 -7.48 -3.50 3.37
CA LEU A 113 -7.46 -3.39 1.90
C LEU A 113 -8.79 -3.77 1.25
N ASN A 114 -9.61 -4.59 1.92
CA ASN A 114 -10.93 -4.96 1.40
C ASN A 114 -11.91 -3.81 1.57
N GLN A 115 -11.86 -3.10 2.70
CA GLN A 115 -12.66 -1.88 2.91
C GLN A 115 -12.29 -0.81 1.88
N ILE A 116 -10.98 -0.59 1.63
CA ILE A 116 -10.51 0.36 0.61
C ILE A 116 -11.03 -0.03 -0.78
N ARG A 117 -10.98 -1.32 -1.12
CA ARG A 117 -11.47 -1.81 -2.42
C ARG A 117 -12.98 -1.59 -2.60
N ARG A 118 -13.78 -1.93 -1.58
CA ARG A 118 -15.24 -1.69 -1.58
C ARG A 118 -15.57 -0.22 -1.72
N TYR A 119 -14.87 0.65 -1.00
CA TYR A 119 -15.03 2.09 -1.13
C TYR A 119 -14.79 2.54 -2.57
N GLY A 120 -13.73 2.05 -3.22
CA GLY A 120 -13.44 2.31 -4.62
C GLY A 120 -14.58 1.88 -5.57
N GLU A 121 -15.12 0.68 -5.38
CA GLU A 121 -16.25 0.15 -6.17
C GLU A 121 -17.52 1.03 -6.06
N GLU A 122 -17.72 1.67 -4.90
CA GLU A 122 -18.89 2.51 -4.63
C GLU A 122 -18.71 3.98 -5.07
N HIS A 123 -17.49 4.50 -5.12
CA HIS A 123 -17.24 5.95 -5.24
C HIS A 123 -16.45 6.38 -6.49
N CYS A 124 -15.90 5.44 -7.27
CA CYS A 124 -15.20 5.77 -8.50
C CYS A 124 -15.40 4.73 -9.61
N PHE A 125 -15.04 5.08 -10.85
CA PHE A 125 -15.15 4.15 -11.98
C PHE A 125 -14.34 2.86 -11.73
N ALA A 126 -13.13 3.02 -11.20
CA ALA A 126 -12.27 1.91 -10.79
C ALA A 126 -11.21 2.39 -9.80
N LEU A 127 -10.90 1.55 -8.81
CA LEU A 127 -9.78 1.75 -7.89
C LEU A 127 -8.78 0.59 -8.03
N ALA A 128 -7.53 0.93 -8.30
CA ALA A 128 -6.41 0.00 -8.25
C ALA A 128 -5.56 0.28 -7.00
N ILE A 129 -5.22 -0.77 -6.25
CA ILE A 129 -4.26 -0.69 -5.15
C ILE A 129 -2.94 -1.26 -5.66
N ASP A 130 -1.89 -0.48 -5.57
CA ASP A 130 -0.53 -0.84 -5.94
C ASP A 130 0.35 -0.82 -4.69
N ASP A 131 0.72 -2.01 -4.24
CA ASP A 131 1.57 -2.29 -3.08
C ASP A 131 2.95 -2.80 -3.49
N SER A 132 3.31 -2.71 -4.79
CA SER A 132 4.56 -3.27 -5.32
C SER A 132 5.83 -2.65 -4.72
N SER A 133 5.73 -1.43 -4.19
CA SER A 133 6.81 -0.71 -3.50
C SER A 133 6.74 -0.79 -1.97
N LEU A 134 5.89 -1.67 -1.43
CA LEU A 134 5.89 -1.98 -0.01
C LEU A 134 6.92 -3.06 0.31
N VAL A 135 7.71 -2.80 1.35
CA VAL A 135 8.63 -3.77 1.93
C VAL A 135 8.13 -4.12 3.32
N ILE A 136 7.74 -5.37 3.51
CA ILE A 136 7.36 -5.87 4.83
C ILE A 136 8.65 -6.20 5.58
N LEU A 137 8.93 -5.43 6.63
CA LEU A 137 10.03 -5.69 7.53
C LEU A 137 9.72 -6.98 8.30
N PRO A 138 10.69 -7.91 8.42
CA PRO A 138 10.57 -8.99 9.38
C PRO A 138 10.39 -8.35 10.75
N GLU A 139 9.42 -8.86 11.51
CA GLU A 139 9.30 -8.53 12.91
C GLU A 139 10.66 -8.89 13.54
N LEU A 140 11.48 -7.88 13.85
CA LEU A 140 12.45 -8.06 14.91
C LEU A 140 11.57 -8.25 16.14
N GLU A 141 11.21 -9.51 16.40
CA GLU A 141 10.79 -9.94 17.72
C GLU A 141 11.79 -9.27 18.66
N ALA A 142 11.30 -8.32 19.44
CA ALA A 142 12.10 -7.55 20.38
C ALA A 142 12.48 -8.42 21.58
N LEU A 143 12.99 -9.62 21.32
CA LEU A 143 13.42 -10.64 22.24
C LEU A 143 14.60 -11.39 21.60
N SER A 144 15.78 -11.31 22.22
CA SER A 144 17.03 -12.01 21.88
C SER A 144 18.10 -11.30 21.02
N ALA A 145 18.19 -9.98 21.08
CA ALA A 145 19.43 -9.29 20.68
C ALA A 145 20.59 -9.44 21.70
N GLU A 146 20.38 -10.04 22.88
CA GLU A 146 21.47 -10.24 23.87
C GLU A 146 22.08 -11.65 23.92
N THR A 147 21.46 -12.66 23.32
CA THR A 147 22.08 -13.99 23.21
C THR A 147 21.66 -14.62 21.90
N GLY A 148 22.59 -14.66 20.94
CA GLY A 148 22.47 -15.40 19.68
C GLY A 148 22.43 -16.93 19.88
N GLU A 149 21.71 -17.41 20.88
CA GLU A 149 21.37 -18.82 21.05
C GLU A 149 20.05 -19.07 20.34
N ARG A 150 20.10 -19.96 19.34
CA ARG A 150 18.91 -20.50 18.71
C ARG A 150 18.19 -21.34 19.75
N PHE A 151 17.30 -20.72 20.52
CA PHE A 151 16.40 -21.46 21.37
C PHE A 151 15.58 -22.40 20.49
N SER A 152 15.56 -23.67 20.84
CA SER A 152 14.64 -24.62 20.24
C SER A 152 13.21 -24.19 20.59
N PRO A 153 12.21 -24.47 19.75
CA PRO A 153 10.79 -24.19 20.06
C PRO A 153 10.32 -24.76 21.41
N ARG A 154 11.04 -25.76 21.94
CA ARG A 154 10.85 -26.30 23.29
C ARG A 154 11.28 -25.31 24.38
N GLU A 155 12.44 -24.70 24.23
CA GLU A 155 12.98 -23.77 25.23
C GLU A 155 12.13 -22.50 25.30
N GLU A 156 11.72 -21.97 24.15
CA GLU A 156 10.84 -20.80 24.08
C GLU A 156 9.49 -21.06 24.77
N LEU A 157 8.85 -22.20 24.49
CA LEU A 157 7.59 -22.57 25.11
C LEU A 157 7.74 -22.77 26.63
N MET A 158 8.88 -23.31 27.08
CA MET A 158 9.16 -23.45 28.51
C MET A 158 9.42 -22.12 29.21
N THR A 159 10.12 -21.19 28.56
CA THR A 159 10.32 -19.83 29.10
C THR A 159 8.98 -19.12 29.27
N LEU A 160 8.08 -19.19 28.29
CA LEU A 160 6.74 -18.60 28.39
C LEU A 160 5.91 -19.18 29.55
N VAL A 161 5.98 -20.50 29.75
CA VAL A 161 5.29 -21.16 30.86
C VAL A 161 5.88 -20.75 32.21
N ASP A 162 7.20 -20.61 32.31
CA ASP A 162 7.88 -20.16 33.52
C ASP A 162 7.53 -18.69 33.85
N GLU A 163 7.48 -17.82 32.83
CA GLU A 163 6.99 -16.44 32.97
C GLU A 163 5.54 -16.39 33.49
N TRP A 164 4.66 -17.27 33.00
CA TRP A 164 3.27 -17.35 33.47
C TRP A 164 3.17 -17.86 34.91
N ILE A 165 4.03 -18.81 35.31
CA ILE A 165 4.09 -19.30 36.69
C ILE A 165 4.56 -18.20 37.64
N ASP A 166 5.54 -17.40 37.23
CA ASP A 166 6.08 -16.31 38.04
C ASP A 166 5.10 -15.13 38.16
N ALA A 167 4.33 -14.85 37.10
CA ALA A 167 3.30 -13.82 37.09
C ALA A 167 2.02 -14.20 37.85
N ALA A 168 1.75 -15.49 38.07
CA ALA A 168 0.58 -15.97 38.78
C ALA A 168 0.57 -15.52 40.25
N ARG A 169 -0.59 -15.07 40.74
CA ARG A 169 -0.73 -14.52 42.10
C ARG A 169 -1.22 -15.54 43.12
N ASP A 170 -1.89 -16.60 42.66
CA ASP A 170 -2.44 -17.66 43.51
C ASP A 170 -1.54 -18.92 43.47
N GLU A 171 -1.28 -19.51 44.63
CA GLU A 171 -0.57 -20.79 44.75
C GLU A 171 -1.31 -21.94 44.07
N ARG A 172 -2.65 -21.88 43.98
CA ARG A 172 -3.43 -22.88 43.24
C ARG A 172 -3.20 -22.77 41.73
N GLU A 173 -3.12 -21.54 41.23
CA GLU A 173 -2.84 -21.24 39.82
C GLU A 173 -1.41 -21.64 39.45
N LYS A 174 -0.43 -21.30 40.30
CA LYS A 174 0.96 -21.76 40.13
C LYS A 174 1.07 -23.28 40.08
N LYS A 175 0.33 -23.97 40.95
CA LYS A 175 0.32 -25.44 40.98
C LYS A 175 -0.31 -26.04 39.73
N ALA A 176 -1.39 -25.45 39.21
CA ALA A 176 -2.01 -25.86 37.95
C ALA A 176 -1.06 -25.66 36.77
N LEU A 177 -0.42 -24.48 36.67
CA LEU A 177 0.54 -24.16 35.60
C LEU A 177 1.77 -25.07 35.61
N ARG A 178 2.28 -25.43 36.80
CA ARG A 178 3.36 -26.42 36.94
C ARG A 178 2.96 -27.81 36.45
N SER A 179 1.72 -28.24 36.72
CA SER A 179 1.20 -29.52 36.20
C SER A 179 1.11 -29.48 34.67
N THR A 180 0.57 -28.40 34.10
CA THR A 180 0.47 -28.23 32.65
C THR A 180 1.85 -28.22 31.97
N ARG A 181 2.88 -27.65 32.63
CA ARG A 181 4.27 -27.67 32.18
C ARG A 181 4.80 -29.11 32.04
N GLU A 182 4.54 -29.96 33.02
CA GLU A 182 4.95 -31.37 33.02
C GLU A 182 4.26 -32.16 31.90
N ASP A 183 2.95 -31.95 31.72
CA ASP A 183 2.17 -32.59 30.66
C ASP A 183 2.63 -32.17 29.25
N LEU A 184 2.93 -30.87 29.06
CA LEU A 184 3.47 -30.34 27.81
C LEU A 184 4.84 -30.96 27.48
N LEU A 185 5.73 -31.05 28.47
CA LEU A 185 7.04 -31.67 28.29
C LEU A 185 6.91 -33.16 27.88
N ALA A 186 6.02 -33.90 28.53
CA ALA A 186 5.76 -35.29 28.21
C ALA A 186 5.21 -35.49 26.79
N ALA A 187 4.25 -34.65 26.38
CA ALA A 187 3.69 -34.69 25.03
C ALA A 187 4.74 -34.35 23.95
N MET A 188 5.61 -33.37 24.20
CA MET A 188 6.70 -33.02 23.27
C MET A 188 7.74 -34.14 23.14
N ASP A 189 8.03 -34.87 24.22
CA ASP A 189 8.93 -36.01 24.20
C ASP A 189 8.34 -37.22 23.44
N GLU A 190 7.01 -37.38 23.44
CA GLU A 190 6.32 -38.41 22.66
C GLU A 190 6.33 -38.10 21.16
N VAL A 191 6.12 -36.83 20.77
CA VAL A 191 6.14 -36.39 19.36
C VAL A 191 7.54 -36.55 18.76
N LYS A 192 8.62 -36.38 19.53
CA LYS A 192 10.00 -36.51 19.05
C LYS A 192 10.45 -37.97 18.85
N ARG A 193 9.71 -38.95 19.39
CA ARG A 193 10.00 -40.39 19.27
C ARG A 193 9.29 -41.08 18.10
N ARG A 194 8.36 -40.40 17.42
CA ARG A 194 7.71 -40.86 16.20
C ARG A 194 8.40 -40.30 14.96
#